data_AF-A0A2J5P1H7-F1
#
_entry.id   AF-A0A2J5P1H7-F1
#
_cell.length_a   1.000
_cell.length_b   1.000
_cell.length_c   1.000
_cell.angle_alpha   90.00
_cell.angle_beta   90.00
_cell.angle_gamma   90.00
#
_symmetry.space_group_name_H-M   'P 1'
#
loop_
_entity.id
_entity.type
_entity.pdbx_description
1 polymer ?
#
loop_
_entity_poly.entity_id
_entity_poly.type
_entity_poly.pdbx_seq_one_letter_code
_entity_poly.pdbx_strand_id
1 'polypeptide(L)'
;SQLHAAGQASKQEQERLETTLAQRRQAYKEKNQQFSDVKALCEMEARIAGLEAERARLQPGSPCPLCGSAQHPAVAEYQALVPGVNQARRDALEREVKQLAEAGALVRGELDALLKQQQKEATEKASLLQQEQALTSRWQATIAGLNIDLTPKDDIPGWLNAQQEHEQRLYQHQQRLAWQAQQQECQQQLQQLQQEQAQRSAALAAELAAFALSLPAAEQAAGWLAQREDETRGWQAKQNELIALQEQLQQLTPLLESLPETDLAAEPAPLDGWRQVHDDCLALQSQWQTLGQQESQQQAQLK
;
A
#
# COMPACT_ATOMS: atom_id res chain seq x y z
N SER A 1 13.87 44.88 -1.12
CA SER A 1 14.47 43.60 -0.67
C SER A 1 15.98 43.67 -0.85
N GLN A 2 16.75 43.07 0.06
CA GLN A 2 18.22 43.16 0.08
C GLN A 2 18.88 42.72 -1.24
N LEU A 3 18.28 41.76 -1.97
CA LEU A 3 18.74 41.29 -3.28
C LEU A 3 18.64 42.34 -4.39
N HIS A 4 17.59 43.16 -4.39
CA HIS A 4 17.48 44.26 -5.37
C HIS A 4 18.52 45.35 -5.11
N ALA A 5 18.80 45.64 -3.83
CA ALA A 5 19.83 46.60 -3.44
C ALA A 5 21.24 46.08 -3.80
N ALA A 6 21.53 44.79 -3.57
CA ALA A 6 22.79 44.16 -3.96
C ALA A 6 23.00 44.17 -5.49
N GLY A 7 21.96 43.88 -6.27
CA GLY A 7 22.02 43.95 -7.74
C GLY A 7 22.22 45.38 -8.27
N GLN A 8 21.66 46.39 -7.60
CA GLN A 8 21.89 47.80 -7.94
C GLN A 8 23.32 48.24 -7.60
N ALA A 9 23.85 47.83 -6.44
CA ALA A 9 25.22 48.12 -6.05
C ALA A 9 26.25 47.49 -7.01
N SER A 10 26.01 46.23 -7.43
CA SER A 10 26.88 45.53 -8.40
C SER A 10 26.90 46.21 -9.77
N LYS A 11 25.76 46.73 -10.23
CA LYS A 11 25.68 47.54 -11.47
C LYS A 11 26.43 48.86 -11.37
N GLN A 12 26.27 49.57 -10.24
CA GLN A 12 26.98 50.83 -10.02
C GLN A 12 28.51 50.63 -9.99
N GLU A 13 28.98 49.55 -9.37
CA GLU A 13 30.40 49.21 -9.35
C GLU A 13 30.91 48.84 -10.76
N GLN A 14 30.11 48.15 -11.56
CA GLN A 14 30.44 47.88 -12.97
C GLN A 14 30.60 49.18 -13.77
N GLU A 15 29.63 50.10 -13.69
CA GLU A 15 29.66 51.40 -14.38
C GLU A 15 30.88 52.24 -13.94
N ARG A 16 31.24 52.16 -12.66
CA ARG A 16 32.42 52.84 -12.11
C ARG A 16 33.73 52.25 -12.66
N LEU A 17 33.86 50.93 -12.71
CA LEU A 17 35.04 50.25 -13.27
C LEU A 17 35.16 50.50 -14.79
N GLU A 18 34.07 50.48 -15.53
CA GLU A 18 34.02 50.79 -16.96
C GLU A 18 34.46 52.24 -17.23
N THR A 19 33.96 53.19 -16.45
CA THR A 19 34.35 54.60 -16.54
C THR A 19 35.84 54.77 -16.22
N THR A 20 36.32 54.12 -15.16
CA THR A 20 37.74 54.17 -14.75
C THR A 20 38.64 53.56 -15.84
N LEU A 21 38.23 52.45 -16.46
CA LEU A 21 38.95 51.82 -17.55
C LEU A 21 39.01 52.72 -18.79
N ALA A 22 37.90 53.38 -19.14
CA ALA A 22 37.85 54.32 -20.26
C ALA A 22 38.79 55.51 -20.03
N GLN A 23 38.78 56.10 -18.82
CA GLN A 23 39.70 57.18 -18.45
C GLN A 23 41.17 56.74 -18.53
N ARG A 24 41.51 55.55 -18.02
CA ARG A 24 42.87 54.99 -18.09
C ARG A 24 43.32 54.73 -19.53
N ARG A 25 42.43 54.24 -20.40
CA ARG A 25 42.72 54.04 -21.84
C ARG A 25 43.00 55.37 -22.54
N GLN A 26 42.26 56.42 -22.21
CA GLN A 26 42.48 57.75 -22.77
C GLN A 26 43.83 58.33 -22.31
N ALA A 27 44.12 58.28 -21.00
CA ALA A 27 45.39 58.74 -20.45
C ALA A 27 46.60 57.97 -21.04
N TYR A 28 46.46 56.65 -21.20
CA TYR A 28 47.47 55.82 -21.87
C TYR A 28 47.70 56.28 -23.31
N LYS A 29 46.64 56.53 -24.09
CA LYS A 29 46.74 56.98 -25.48
C LYS A 29 47.51 58.31 -25.59
N GLU A 30 47.16 59.27 -24.75
CA GLU A 30 47.81 60.60 -24.71
C GLU A 30 49.28 60.50 -24.31
N LYS A 31 49.60 59.75 -23.25
CA LYS A 31 50.98 59.59 -22.77
C LYS A 31 51.84 58.75 -23.71
N ASN A 32 51.27 57.74 -24.35
CA ASN A 32 51.96 56.93 -25.33
C ASN A 32 52.25 57.71 -26.62
N GLN A 33 51.36 58.63 -27.01
CA GLN A 33 51.64 59.58 -28.10
C GLN A 33 52.81 60.50 -27.73
N GLN A 34 52.78 61.14 -26.55
CA GLN A 34 53.87 61.98 -26.07
C GLN A 34 55.20 61.22 -25.99
N PHE A 35 55.17 59.97 -25.51
CA PHE A 35 56.35 59.10 -25.50
C PHE A 35 56.88 58.85 -26.91
N SER A 36 55.99 58.58 -27.88
CA SER A 36 56.37 58.32 -29.27
C SER A 36 56.98 59.55 -29.94
N ASP A 37 56.40 60.73 -29.71
CA ASP A 37 56.90 62.01 -30.23
C ASP A 37 58.27 62.35 -29.63
N VAL A 38 58.44 62.23 -28.31
CA VAL A 38 59.72 62.48 -27.63
C VAL A 38 60.77 61.44 -28.02
N LYS A 39 60.38 60.18 -28.24
CA LYS A 39 61.28 59.15 -28.75
C LYS A 39 61.79 59.50 -30.15
N ALA A 40 60.92 59.94 -31.05
CA ALA A 40 61.32 60.40 -32.39
C ALA A 40 62.26 61.61 -32.31
N LEU A 41 62.00 62.56 -31.41
CA LEU A 41 62.90 63.69 -31.16
C LEU A 41 64.28 63.23 -30.68
N CYS A 42 64.36 62.32 -29.71
CA CYS A 42 65.62 61.74 -29.24
C CYS A 42 66.39 61.01 -30.37
N GLU A 43 65.68 60.33 -31.28
CA GLU A 43 66.29 59.67 -32.45
C GLU A 43 66.86 60.69 -33.45
N MET A 44 66.14 61.81 -33.68
CA MET A 44 66.64 62.92 -34.50
C MET A 44 67.85 63.60 -33.85
N GLU A 45 67.81 63.85 -32.55
CA GLU A 45 68.94 64.41 -31.79
C GLU A 45 70.17 63.49 -31.86
N ALA A 46 70.00 62.18 -31.69
CA ALA A 46 71.09 61.22 -31.83
C ALA A 46 71.69 61.22 -33.24
N ARG A 47 70.84 61.37 -34.28
CA ARG A 47 71.30 61.51 -35.67
C ARG A 47 72.05 62.82 -35.90
N ILE A 48 71.57 63.93 -35.35
CA ILE A 48 72.24 65.24 -35.44
C ILE A 48 73.61 65.18 -34.74
N ALA A 49 73.67 64.63 -33.53
CA ALA A 49 74.91 64.42 -32.79
C ALA A 49 75.89 63.50 -33.56
N GLY A 50 75.40 62.46 -34.24
CA GLY A 50 76.24 61.63 -35.11
C GLY A 50 76.84 62.38 -36.32
N LEU A 51 76.12 63.38 -36.85
CA LEU A 51 76.60 64.25 -37.93
C LEU A 51 77.58 65.34 -37.44
N GLU A 52 77.64 65.63 -36.15
CA GLU A 52 78.64 66.53 -35.56
C GLU A 52 80.06 65.96 -35.71
N ALA A 53 80.23 64.64 -35.63
CA ALA A 53 81.50 63.98 -35.89
C ALA A 53 82.00 64.18 -37.33
N GLU A 54 81.08 64.15 -38.31
CA GLU A 54 81.40 64.45 -39.71
C GLU A 54 81.66 65.95 -39.94
N ARG A 55 80.97 66.83 -39.21
CA ARG A 55 81.23 68.29 -39.24
C ARG A 55 82.58 68.66 -38.63
N ALA A 56 83.02 67.98 -37.57
CA ALA A 56 84.34 68.19 -36.97
C ALA A 56 85.50 67.85 -37.92
N ARG A 57 85.26 67.01 -38.94
CA ARG A 57 86.23 66.69 -40.01
C ARG A 57 86.35 67.80 -41.07
N LEU A 58 85.42 68.74 -41.14
CA LEU A 58 85.48 69.87 -42.06
C LEU A 58 86.35 70.99 -41.45
N GLN A 59 87.63 71.00 -41.80
CA GLN A 59 88.61 71.97 -41.31
C GLN A 59 88.77 73.15 -42.29
N PRO A 60 89.07 74.38 -41.82
CA PRO A 60 89.31 75.53 -42.70
C PRO A 60 90.50 75.26 -43.64
N GLY A 61 90.28 75.34 -44.96
CA GLY A 61 91.34 75.21 -45.96
C GLY A 61 91.52 73.82 -46.59
N SER A 62 90.83 72.77 -46.12
CA SER A 62 90.79 71.47 -46.79
C SER A 62 89.51 71.32 -47.64
N PRO A 63 89.60 70.80 -48.89
CA PRO A 63 88.44 70.65 -49.75
C PRO A 63 87.49 69.57 -49.21
N CYS A 64 86.21 69.92 -49.03
CA CYS A 64 85.19 68.97 -48.59
C CYS A 64 84.97 67.87 -49.65
N PRO A 65 84.93 66.58 -49.26
CA PRO A 65 84.77 65.46 -50.20
C PRO A 65 83.39 65.41 -50.87
N LEU A 66 82.40 66.18 -50.38
CA LEU A 66 81.04 66.21 -50.92
C LEU A 66 80.76 67.42 -51.83
N CYS A 67 81.43 68.57 -51.63
CA CYS A 67 81.13 69.80 -52.37
C CYS A 67 82.36 70.56 -52.93
N GLY A 68 83.59 70.15 -52.59
CA GLY A 68 84.83 70.74 -53.12
C GLY A 68 85.19 72.14 -52.59
N SER A 69 84.34 72.78 -51.77
CA SER A 69 84.63 74.08 -51.15
C SER A 69 85.63 73.96 -49.99
N ALA A 70 86.47 74.99 -49.81
CA ALA A 70 87.44 75.11 -48.72
C ALA A 70 86.95 76.01 -47.56
N GLN A 71 85.76 76.61 -47.69
CA GLN A 71 85.19 77.57 -46.73
C GLN A 71 83.75 77.20 -46.38
N HIS A 72 83.47 77.07 -45.08
CA HIS A 72 82.17 76.69 -44.53
C HIS A 72 81.78 77.60 -43.34
N PRO A 73 81.45 78.89 -43.58
CA PRO A 73 81.20 79.86 -42.52
C PRO A 73 80.01 79.49 -41.61
N ALA A 74 79.00 78.81 -42.15
CA ALA A 74 77.81 78.39 -41.40
C ALA A 74 78.05 77.23 -40.41
N VAL A 75 79.20 76.54 -40.47
CA VAL A 75 79.56 75.50 -39.49
C VAL A 75 79.92 76.12 -38.14
N ALA A 76 80.46 77.35 -38.14
CA ALA A 76 80.81 78.08 -36.92
C ALA A 76 79.59 78.62 -36.16
N GLU A 77 78.45 78.82 -36.85
CA GLU A 77 77.21 79.34 -36.24
C GLU A 77 76.33 78.24 -35.64
N TYR A 78 76.58 76.97 -35.98
CA TYR A 78 75.74 75.86 -35.52
C TYR A 78 76.16 75.39 -34.13
N GLN A 79 75.36 75.74 -33.12
CA GLN A 79 75.57 75.33 -31.72
C GLN A 79 75.20 73.86 -31.53
N ALA A 80 76.09 73.07 -30.90
CA ALA A 80 75.86 71.66 -30.62
C ALA A 80 74.64 71.46 -29.70
N LEU A 81 73.73 70.57 -30.10
CA LEU A 81 72.57 70.23 -29.28
C LEU A 81 73.01 69.26 -28.18
N VAL A 82 72.80 69.60 -26.91
CA VAL A 82 73.18 68.75 -25.77
C VAL A 82 72.20 67.58 -25.63
N PRO A 83 72.60 66.32 -25.89
CA PRO A 83 71.72 65.16 -25.74
C PRO A 83 71.60 64.81 -24.26
N GLY A 84 70.43 64.94 -23.65
CA GLY A 84 70.22 64.49 -22.26
C GLY A 84 68.87 64.85 -21.65
N VAL A 85 68.38 66.06 -21.89
CA VAL A 85 67.09 66.51 -21.34
C VAL A 85 65.91 65.71 -21.93
N ASN A 86 65.90 65.50 -23.25
CA ASN A 86 64.86 64.73 -23.92
C ASN A 86 64.98 63.22 -23.66
N GLN A 87 66.20 62.71 -23.42
CA GLN A 87 66.42 61.32 -23.03
C GLN A 87 65.84 61.03 -21.63
N ALA A 88 66.11 61.89 -20.65
CA ALA A 88 65.50 61.79 -19.32
C ALA A 88 63.96 61.89 -19.38
N ARG A 89 63.43 62.78 -20.23
CA ARG A 89 61.98 62.93 -20.47
C ARG A 89 61.38 61.68 -21.11
N ARG A 90 62.06 61.07 -22.08
CA ARG A 90 61.64 59.80 -22.71
C ARG A 90 61.54 58.68 -21.68
N ASP A 91 62.56 58.51 -20.85
CA ASP A 91 62.62 57.42 -19.86
C ASP A 91 61.61 57.63 -18.71
N ALA A 92 61.24 58.89 -18.41
CA ALA A 92 60.13 59.20 -17.52
C ALA A 92 58.77 58.84 -18.15
N LEU A 93 58.53 59.25 -19.40
CA LEU A 93 57.31 58.92 -20.14
C LEU A 93 57.15 57.41 -20.36
N GLU A 94 58.23 56.68 -20.60
CA GLU A 94 58.20 55.22 -20.73
C GLU A 94 57.69 54.55 -19.45
N ARG A 95 58.15 55.01 -18.28
CA ARG A 95 57.70 54.52 -16.98
C ARG A 95 56.23 54.85 -16.74
N GLU A 96 55.80 56.06 -17.06
CA GLU A 96 54.39 56.46 -16.94
C GLU A 96 53.47 55.61 -17.85
N VAL A 97 53.88 55.36 -19.10
CA VAL A 97 53.13 54.51 -20.05
C VAL A 97 53.02 53.07 -19.54
N LYS A 98 54.12 52.50 -19.00
CA LYS A 98 54.10 51.15 -18.39
C LYS A 98 53.18 51.09 -17.18
N GLN A 99 53.25 52.06 -16.27
CA GLN A 99 52.37 52.14 -15.10
C GLN A 99 50.89 52.26 -15.51
N LEU A 100 50.57 53.07 -16.51
CA LEU A 100 49.20 53.19 -17.03
C LEU A 100 48.71 51.89 -17.69
N ALA A 101 49.59 51.14 -18.35
CA ALA A 101 49.26 49.84 -18.93
C ALA A 101 48.95 48.79 -17.86
N GLU A 102 49.78 48.70 -16.82
CA GLU A 102 49.57 47.79 -15.67
C GLU A 102 48.29 48.15 -14.91
N ALA A 103 48.10 49.44 -14.61
CA ALA A 103 46.91 49.96 -13.96
C ALA A 103 45.64 49.68 -14.80
N GLY A 104 45.70 49.83 -16.12
CA GLY A 104 44.58 49.48 -17.01
C GLY A 104 44.29 47.98 -17.05
N ALA A 105 45.34 47.14 -17.02
CA ALA A 105 45.19 45.69 -16.98
C ALA A 105 44.52 45.21 -15.68
N LEU A 106 44.86 45.83 -14.54
CA LEU A 106 44.24 45.54 -13.23
C LEU A 106 42.73 45.82 -13.27
N VAL A 107 42.32 47.03 -13.67
CA VAL A 107 40.90 47.43 -13.70
C VAL A 107 40.11 46.58 -14.70
N ARG A 108 40.72 46.20 -15.83
CA ARG A 108 40.10 45.25 -16.76
C ARG A 108 39.90 43.88 -16.11
N GLY A 109 40.89 43.38 -15.37
CA GLY A 109 40.77 42.12 -14.64
C GLY A 109 39.68 42.15 -13.56
N GLU A 110 39.56 43.25 -12.82
CA GLU A 110 38.49 43.49 -11.85
C GLU A 110 37.10 43.51 -12.53
N LEU A 111 36.98 44.21 -13.66
CA LEU A 111 35.74 44.25 -14.44
C LEU A 111 35.36 42.86 -14.98
N ASP A 112 36.30 42.13 -15.56
CA ASP A 112 36.07 40.78 -16.09
C ASP A 112 35.66 39.80 -14.97
N ALA A 113 36.23 39.93 -13.78
CA ALA A 113 35.86 39.12 -12.61
C ALA A 113 34.43 39.45 -12.14
N LEU A 114 34.10 40.74 -12.05
CA LEU A 114 32.76 41.20 -11.66
C LEU A 114 31.69 40.73 -12.66
N LEU A 115 31.95 40.84 -13.96
CA LEU A 115 31.04 40.36 -15.01
C LEU A 115 30.81 38.85 -14.94
N LYS A 116 31.89 38.07 -14.73
CA LYS A 116 31.78 36.61 -14.53
C LYS A 116 30.96 36.27 -13.29
N GLN A 117 31.12 37.03 -12.20
CA GLN A 117 30.34 36.82 -10.99
C GLN A 117 28.86 37.12 -11.23
N GLN A 118 28.52 38.27 -11.83
CA GLN A 118 27.14 38.62 -12.15
C GLN A 118 26.48 37.58 -13.07
N GLN A 119 27.21 37.06 -14.07
CA GLN A 119 26.71 36.02 -14.95
C GLN A 119 26.38 34.74 -14.17
N LYS A 120 27.27 34.30 -13.27
CA LYS A 120 27.04 33.12 -12.42
C LYS A 120 25.80 33.30 -11.55
N GLU A 121 25.72 34.42 -10.83
CA GLU A 121 24.57 34.74 -9.97
C GLU A 121 23.25 34.79 -10.78
N ALA A 122 23.29 35.33 -12.00
CA ALA A 122 22.12 35.35 -12.88
C ALA A 122 21.71 33.93 -13.30
N THR A 123 22.66 33.07 -13.65
CA THR A 123 22.37 31.66 -14.00
C THR A 123 21.85 30.85 -12.81
N GLU A 124 22.42 31.05 -11.62
CA GLU A 124 21.98 30.39 -10.39
C GLU A 124 20.55 30.83 -10.02
N LYS A 125 20.28 32.14 -10.10
CA LYS A 125 18.92 32.67 -9.88
C LYS A 125 17.91 32.10 -10.87
N ALA A 126 18.27 32.02 -12.16
CA ALA A 126 17.40 31.43 -13.17
C ALA A 126 17.11 29.94 -12.89
N SER A 127 18.14 29.18 -12.50
CA SER A 127 18.00 27.77 -12.11
C SER A 127 17.08 27.61 -10.89
N LEU A 128 17.25 28.43 -9.85
CA LEU A 128 16.41 28.39 -8.66
C LEU A 128 14.94 28.73 -8.98
N LEU A 129 14.69 29.73 -9.84
CA LEU A 129 13.33 30.06 -10.28
C LEU A 129 12.70 28.92 -11.07
N GLN A 130 13.47 28.24 -11.94
CA GLN A 130 12.97 27.09 -12.68
C GLN A 130 12.63 25.92 -11.73
N GLN A 131 13.49 25.67 -10.73
CA GLN A 131 13.24 24.64 -9.72
C GLN A 131 12.01 24.96 -8.88
N GLU A 132 11.85 26.21 -8.44
CA GLU A 132 10.67 26.68 -7.72
C GLU A 132 9.40 26.43 -8.55
N GLN A 133 9.37 26.87 -9.81
CA GLN A 133 8.24 26.66 -10.71
C GLN A 133 7.91 25.18 -10.91
N ALA A 134 8.93 24.33 -11.08
CA ALA A 134 8.75 22.89 -11.24
C ALA A 134 8.15 22.26 -9.97
N LEU A 135 8.64 22.65 -8.78
CA LEU A 135 8.12 22.19 -7.50
C LEU A 135 6.68 22.68 -7.27
N THR A 136 6.38 23.94 -7.59
CA THR A 136 5.01 24.50 -7.49
C THR A 136 4.05 23.77 -8.43
N SER A 137 4.44 23.52 -9.68
CA SER A 137 3.61 22.78 -10.63
C SER A 137 3.36 21.33 -10.17
N ARG A 138 4.41 20.65 -9.69
CA ARG A 138 4.28 19.30 -9.13
C ARG A 138 3.41 19.26 -7.87
N TRP A 139 3.49 20.28 -7.02
CA TRP A 139 2.59 20.43 -5.88
C TRP A 139 1.14 20.58 -6.33
N GLN A 140 0.86 21.52 -7.25
CA GLN A 140 -0.47 21.75 -7.79
C GLN A 140 -1.05 20.49 -8.45
N ALA A 141 -0.24 19.75 -9.21
CA ALA A 141 -0.66 18.49 -9.82
C ALA A 141 -1.01 17.43 -8.77
N THR A 142 -0.20 17.30 -7.72
CA THR A 142 -0.46 16.37 -6.61
C THR A 142 -1.76 16.71 -5.88
N ILE A 143 -1.93 17.98 -5.51
CA ILE A 143 -3.08 18.46 -4.75
C ILE A 143 -4.38 18.38 -5.58
N ALA A 144 -4.33 18.73 -6.87
CA ALA A 144 -5.46 18.56 -7.77
C ALA A 144 -5.81 17.08 -7.99
N GLY A 145 -4.81 16.21 -8.14
CA GLY A 145 -5.03 14.77 -8.31
C GLY A 145 -5.64 14.10 -7.08
N LEU A 146 -5.32 14.60 -5.89
CA LEU A 146 -5.93 14.16 -4.64
C LEU A 146 -7.24 14.89 -4.31
N ASN A 147 -7.60 15.92 -5.09
CA ASN A 147 -8.75 16.80 -4.85
C ASN A 147 -8.78 17.37 -3.42
N ILE A 148 -7.63 17.91 -2.98
CA ILE A 148 -7.45 18.53 -1.67
C ILE A 148 -7.21 20.04 -1.89
N ASP A 149 -7.48 20.86 -0.88
CA ASP A 149 -7.13 22.29 -0.88
C ASP A 149 -6.06 22.58 0.19
N LEU A 150 -4.84 22.09 -0.04
CA LEU A 150 -3.67 22.38 0.82
C LEU A 150 -2.64 23.22 0.09
N THR A 151 -2.05 24.15 0.84
CA THR A 151 -0.91 24.95 0.41
C THR A 151 0.38 24.42 1.04
N PRO A 152 1.56 24.68 0.43
CA PRO A 152 2.84 24.24 0.97
C PRO A 152 3.20 24.82 2.36
N LYS A 153 2.45 25.83 2.82
CA LYS A 153 2.65 26.49 4.13
C LYS A 153 1.82 25.85 5.24
N ASP A 154 0.84 25.04 4.88
CA ASP A 154 -0.01 24.37 5.84
C ASP A 154 0.76 23.25 6.56
N ASP A 155 0.21 22.79 7.68
CA ASP A 155 0.75 21.67 8.43
C ASP A 155 0.44 20.34 7.72
N ILE A 156 1.25 20.03 6.70
CA ILE A 156 1.12 18.79 5.91
C ILE A 156 1.31 17.55 6.80
N PRO A 157 2.32 17.46 7.70
CA PRO A 157 2.44 16.32 8.61
C PRO A 157 1.23 16.13 9.51
N GLY A 158 0.68 17.20 10.09
CA GLY A 158 -0.53 17.14 10.91
C GLY A 158 -1.74 16.66 10.13
N TRP A 159 -1.93 17.18 8.92
CA TRP A 159 -3.00 16.72 8.03
C TRP A 159 -2.85 15.23 7.65
N LEU A 160 -1.64 14.78 7.31
CA LEU A 160 -1.38 13.37 6.98
C LEU A 160 -1.70 12.45 8.15
N ASN A 161 -1.30 12.82 9.37
CA ASN A 161 -1.61 12.02 10.55
C ASN A 161 -3.13 11.97 10.81
N ALA A 162 -3.83 13.10 10.65
CA ALA A 162 -5.28 13.14 10.78
C ALA A 162 -5.99 12.23 9.75
N GLN A 163 -5.49 12.17 8.50
CA GLN A 163 -6.02 11.24 7.49
C GLN A 163 -5.77 9.78 7.87
N GLN A 164 -4.56 9.43 8.32
CA GLN A 164 -4.25 8.08 8.76
C GLN A 164 -5.11 7.64 9.94
N GLU A 165 -5.33 8.51 10.92
CA GLU A 165 -6.24 8.24 12.02
C GLU A 165 -7.68 8.05 11.54
N HIS A 166 -8.13 8.85 10.57
CA HIS A 166 -9.47 8.71 10.00
C HIS A 166 -9.64 7.36 9.30
N GLU A 167 -8.69 6.94 8.46
CA GLU A 167 -8.69 5.64 7.79
C GLU A 167 -8.70 4.48 8.80
N GLN A 168 -7.89 4.57 9.87
CA GLN A 168 -7.89 3.57 10.93
C GLN A 168 -9.26 3.48 11.65
N ARG A 169 -9.90 4.61 11.93
CA ARG A 169 -11.25 4.64 12.52
C ARG A 169 -12.28 4.02 11.59
N LEU A 170 -12.21 4.29 10.28
CA LEU A 170 -13.09 3.68 9.28
C LEU A 170 -12.90 2.15 9.23
N TYR A 171 -11.65 1.69 9.23
CA TYR A 171 -11.35 0.26 9.24
C TYR A 171 -11.90 -0.44 10.48
N GLN A 172 -11.68 0.14 11.68
CA GLN A 172 -12.24 -0.39 12.93
C GLN A 172 -13.78 -0.39 12.91
N HIS A 173 -14.40 0.64 12.33
CA HIS A 173 -15.85 0.70 12.16
C HIS A 173 -16.36 -0.42 11.26
N GLN A 174 -15.71 -0.66 10.11
CA GLN A 174 -16.06 -1.73 9.19
C GLN A 174 -15.94 -3.11 9.84
N GLN A 175 -14.85 -3.36 10.57
CA GLN A 175 -14.70 -4.60 11.34
C GLN A 175 -15.84 -4.79 12.34
N ARG A 176 -16.19 -3.74 13.10
CA ARG A 176 -17.30 -3.81 14.05
C ARG A 176 -18.63 -4.14 13.38
N LEU A 177 -18.92 -3.55 12.23
CA LEU A 177 -20.14 -3.87 11.47
C LEU A 177 -20.15 -5.32 11.01
N ALA A 178 -19.01 -5.85 10.54
CA ALA A 178 -18.90 -7.25 10.14
C ALA A 178 -19.17 -8.20 11.32
N TRP A 179 -18.60 -7.91 12.49
CA TRP A 179 -18.86 -8.67 13.72
C TRP A 179 -20.32 -8.60 14.16
N GLN A 180 -20.95 -7.42 14.07
CA GLN A 180 -22.37 -7.26 14.39
C GLN A 180 -23.27 -8.06 13.44
N ALA A 181 -22.98 -8.06 12.14
CA ALA A 181 -23.71 -8.86 11.17
C ALA A 181 -23.60 -10.36 11.46
N GLN A 182 -22.39 -10.84 11.75
CA GLN A 182 -22.17 -12.25 12.12
C GLN A 182 -22.92 -12.63 13.41
N GLN A 183 -22.90 -11.73 14.41
CA GLN A 183 -23.63 -11.95 15.66
C GLN A 183 -25.13 -12.05 15.41
N GLN A 184 -25.70 -11.18 14.56
CA GLN A 184 -27.11 -11.22 14.21
C GLN A 184 -27.48 -12.51 13.47
N GLU A 185 -26.66 -12.95 12.52
CA GLU A 185 -26.88 -14.20 11.80
C GLU A 185 -26.87 -15.41 12.75
N CYS A 186 -25.88 -15.49 13.64
CA CYS A 186 -25.81 -16.56 14.65
C CYS A 186 -27.02 -16.53 15.60
N GLN A 187 -27.48 -15.35 16.01
CA GLN A 187 -28.68 -15.21 16.83
C GLN A 187 -29.95 -15.67 16.10
N GLN A 188 -30.10 -15.33 14.82
CA GLN A 188 -31.23 -15.79 14.00
C GLN A 188 -31.23 -17.31 13.84
N GLN A 189 -30.06 -17.90 13.54
CA GLN A 189 -29.91 -19.37 13.45
C GLN A 189 -30.26 -20.06 14.77
N LEU A 190 -29.80 -19.52 15.90
CA LEU A 190 -30.13 -20.05 17.22
C LEU A 190 -31.64 -19.99 17.50
N GLN A 191 -32.29 -18.86 17.20
CA GLN A 191 -33.73 -18.71 17.38
C GLN A 191 -34.51 -19.68 16.50
N GLN A 192 -34.09 -19.87 15.24
CA GLN A 192 -34.73 -20.81 14.33
C GLN A 192 -34.62 -22.25 14.84
N LEU A 193 -33.42 -22.68 15.27
CA LEU A 193 -33.20 -24.01 15.84
C LEU A 193 -34.01 -24.23 17.13
N GLN A 194 -34.12 -23.22 18.00
CA GLN A 194 -34.95 -23.29 19.20
C GLN A 194 -36.44 -23.44 18.86
N GLN A 195 -36.93 -22.70 17.86
CA GLN A 195 -38.31 -22.81 17.42
C GLN A 195 -38.60 -24.17 16.79
N GLU A 196 -37.70 -24.68 15.94
CA GLU A 196 -37.81 -26.03 15.35
C GLU A 196 -37.81 -27.11 16.44
N GLN A 197 -36.93 -27.01 17.44
CA GLN A 197 -36.88 -27.93 18.57
C GLN A 197 -38.20 -27.90 19.36
N ALA A 198 -38.73 -26.72 19.66
CA ALA A 198 -39.98 -26.56 20.39
C ALA A 198 -41.20 -27.09 19.61
N GLN A 199 -41.23 -26.90 18.28
CA GLN A 199 -42.28 -27.46 17.43
C GLN A 199 -42.22 -28.98 17.40
N ARG A 200 -41.03 -29.56 17.23
CA ARG A 200 -40.84 -31.02 17.23
C ARG A 200 -41.18 -31.64 18.58
N SER A 201 -40.79 -31.02 19.69
CA SER A 201 -41.12 -31.51 21.03
C SER A 201 -42.62 -31.43 21.31
N ALA A 202 -43.29 -30.35 20.89
CA ALA A 202 -44.74 -30.22 21.02
C ALA A 202 -45.50 -31.25 20.17
N ALA A 203 -45.06 -31.49 18.92
CA ALA A 203 -45.64 -32.50 18.06
C ALA A 203 -45.50 -33.91 18.66
N LEU A 204 -44.30 -34.27 19.12
CA LEU A 204 -44.06 -35.55 19.79
C LEU A 204 -44.88 -35.70 21.07
N ALA A 205 -44.99 -34.63 21.88
CA ALA A 205 -45.82 -34.65 23.08
C ALA A 205 -47.31 -34.86 22.74
N ALA A 206 -47.81 -34.27 21.65
CA ALA A 206 -49.18 -34.47 21.19
C ALA A 206 -49.43 -35.91 20.72
N GLU A 207 -48.49 -36.50 19.98
CA GLU A 207 -48.57 -37.91 19.57
C GLU A 207 -48.58 -38.86 20.77
N LEU A 208 -47.72 -38.62 21.77
CA LEU A 208 -47.69 -39.39 23.00
C LEU A 208 -48.97 -39.24 23.83
N ALA A 209 -49.55 -38.03 23.88
CA ALA A 209 -50.78 -37.77 24.62
C ALA A 209 -51.97 -38.58 24.10
N ALA A 210 -52.01 -38.92 22.80
CA ALA A 210 -53.03 -39.81 22.23
C ALA A 210 -53.02 -41.22 22.86
N PHE A 211 -51.89 -41.63 23.43
CA PHE A 211 -51.71 -42.89 24.15
C PHE A 211 -51.69 -42.71 25.68
N ALA A 212 -52.14 -41.54 26.19
CA ALA A 212 -52.04 -41.16 27.60
C ALA A 212 -50.60 -41.19 28.16
N LEU A 213 -49.60 -41.00 27.29
CA LEU A 213 -48.20 -40.89 27.65
C LEU A 213 -47.77 -39.42 27.67
N SER A 214 -46.74 -39.11 28.47
CA SER A 214 -46.12 -37.77 28.51
C SER A 214 -44.68 -37.84 28.04
N LEU A 215 -44.22 -36.77 27.39
CA LEU A 215 -42.85 -36.66 26.92
C LEU A 215 -41.90 -36.50 28.12
N PRO A 216 -40.95 -37.42 28.37
CA PRO A 216 -40.01 -37.29 29.47
C PRO A 216 -38.97 -36.18 29.21
N ALA A 217 -38.34 -35.70 30.28
CA ALA A 217 -37.15 -34.88 30.16
C ALA A 217 -36.03 -35.65 29.43
N ALA A 218 -35.18 -34.94 28.67
CA ALA A 218 -34.16 -35.56 27.82
C ALA A 218 -33.23 -36.52 28.58
N GLU A 219 -32.88 -36.19 29.83
CA GLU A 219 -32.01 -37.01 30.68
C GLU A 219 -32.64 -38.35 31.10
N GLN A 220 -33.96 -38.43 31.09
CA GLN A 220 -34.73 -39.61 31.52
C GLN A 220 -35.28 -40.42 30.33
N ALA A 221 -35.08 -39.94 29.11
CA ALA A 221 -35.66 -40.53 27.90
C ALA A 221 -35.28 -42.00 27.71
N ALA A 222 -34.02 -42.36 27.97
CA ALA A 222 -33.54 -43.75 27.84
C ALA A 222 -34.23 -44.69 28.83
N GLY A 223 -34.36 -44.28 30.10
CA GLY A 223 -35.05 -45.07 31.12
C GLY A 223 -36.55 -45.20 30.85
N TRP A 224 -37.18 -44.12 30.38
CA TRP A 224 -38.58 -44.13 29.97
C TRP A 224 -38.86 -45.10 28.82
N LEU A 225 -38.01 -45.10 27.78
CA LEU A 225 -38.12 -46.04 26.65
C LEU A 225 -37.94 -47.50 27.10
N ALA A 226 -36.94 -47.77 27.93
CA ALA A 226 -36.70 -49.11 28.47
C ALA A 226 -37.92 -49.65 29.22
N GLN A 227 -38.59 -48.81 30.02
CA GLN A 227 -39.81 -49.20 30.71
C GLN A 227 -40.95 -49.57 29.74
N ARG A 228 -41.12 -48.83 28.63
CA ARG A 228 -42.14 -49.15 27.62
C ARG A 228 -41.84 -50.46 26.88
N GLU A 229 -40.56 -50.73 26.62
CA GLU A 229 -40.13 -52.01 26.04
C GLU A 229 -40.46 -53.18 26.97
N ASP A 230 -40.17 -53.06 28.26
CA ASP A 230 -40.47 -54.11 29.25
C ASP A 230 -41.97 -54.36 29.41
N GLU A 231 -42.79 -53.30 29.41
CA GLU A 231 -44.26 -53.43 29.41
C GLU A 231 -44.78 -54.18 28.18
N THR A 232 -44.22 -53.89 27.00
CA THR A 232 -44.60 -54.57 25.75
C THR A 232 -44.25 -56.05 25.79
N ARG A 233 -43.05 -56.39 26.28
CA ARG A 233 -42.63 -57.79 26.48
C ARG A 233 -43.56 -58.49 27.47
N GLY A 234 -43.95 -57.83 28.56
CA GLY A 234 -44.89 -58.35 29.53
C GLY A 234 -46.28 -58.63 28.95
N TRP A 235 -46.79 -57.72 28.11
CA TRP A 235 -48.08 -57.92 27.44
C TRP A 235 -48.03 -59.10 26.45
N GLN A 236 -46.97 -59.22 25.66
CA GLN A 236 -46.76 -60.35 24.75
C GLN A 236 -46.72 -61.69 25.50
N ALA A 237 -46.01 -61.75 26.64
CA ALA A 237 -45.96 -62.96 27.47
C ALA A 237 -47.36 -63.37 27.96
N LYS A 238 -48.16 -62.42 28.45
CA LYS A 238 -49.55 -62.68 28.89
C LYS A 238 -50.47 -63.08 27.75
N GLN A 239 -50.29 -62.51 26.55
CA GLN A 239 -51.06 -62.90 25.37
C GLN A 239 -50.78 -64.36 25.00
N ASN A 240 -49.50 -64.76 25.00
CA ASN A 240 -49.12 -66.14 24.74
C ASN A 240 -49.71 -67.10 25.78
N GLU A 241 -49.72 -66.71 27.06
CA GLU A 241 -50.34 -67.48 28.14
C GLU A 241 -51.86 -67.62 27.93
N LEU A 242 -52.55 -66.54 27.55
CA LEU A 242 -53.98 -66.57 27.28
C LEU A 242 -54.32 -67.47 26.08
N ILE A 243 -53.51 -67.44 25.01
CA ILE A 243 -53.66 -68.34 23.87
C ILE A 243 -53.50 -69.80 24.33
N ALA A 244 -52.47 -70.10 25.12
CA ALA A 244 -52.26 -71.44 25.65
C ALA A 244 -53.42 -71.92 26.53
N LEU A 245 -53.96 -71.05 27.40
CA LEU A 245 -55.13 -71.36 28.23
C LEU A 245 -56.40 -71.57 27.39
N GLN A 246 -56.61 -70.80 26.33
CA GLN A 246 -57.73 -70.99 25.41
C GLN A 246 -57.64 -72.32 24.67
N GLU A 247 -56.44 -72.72 24.23
CA GLU A 247 -56.21 -74.03 23.62
C GLU A 247 -56.54 -75.16 24.61
N GLN A 248 -56.12 -75.04 25.87
CA GLN A 248 -56.48 -76.00 26.91
C GLN A 248 -57.99 -76.07 27.14
N LEU A 249 -58.68 -74.93 27.25
CA LEU A 249 -60.14 -74.91 27.40
C LEU A 249 -60.85 -75.54 26.20
N GLN A 250 -60.41 -75.27 24.96
CA GLN A 250 -60.95 -75.92 23.77
C GLN A 250 -60.75 -77.43 23.78
N GLN A 251 -59.64 -77.93 24.35
CA GLN A 251 -59.42 -79.37 24.53
C GLN A 251 -60.35 -79.97 25.60
N LEU A 252 -60.68 -79.22 26.66
CA LEU A 252 -61.55 -79.64 27.76
C LEU A 252 -63.06 -79.45 27.50
N THR A 253 -63.44 -78.61 26.53
CA THR A 253 -64.86 -78.36 26.20
C THR A 253 -65.60 -79.61 25.70
N PRO A 254 -65.10 -80.36 24.69
CA PRO A 254 -65.78 -81.58 24.24
C PRO A 254 -65.78 -82.69 25.30
N LEU A 255 -64.84 -82.65 26.24
CA LEU A 255 -64.81 -83.52 27.43
C LEU A 255 -66.05 -83.32 28.29
N LEU A 256 -66.32 -82.06 28.64
CA LEU A 256 -67.42 -81.72 29.53
C LEU A 256 -68.78 -81.97 28.87
N GLU A 257 -68.91 -81.72 27.57
CA GLU A 257 -70.16 -81.95 26.83
C GLU A 257 -70.51 -83.43 26.68
N SER A 258 -69.54 -84.33 26.72
CA SER A 258 -69.74 -85.76 26.47
C SER A 258 -69.82 -86.60 27.74
N LEU A 259 -69.55 -86.01 28.91
CA LEU A 259 -69.68 -86.66 30.20
C LEU A 259 -71.16 -86.63 30.67
N PRO A 260 -71.74 -87.77 31.08
CA PRO A 260 -73.09 -87.81 31.63
C PRO A 260 -73.15 -87.09 32.98
N GLU A 261 -74.25 -86.39 33.26
CA GLU A 261 -74.51 -85.83 34.59
C GLU A 261 -74.59 -86.96 35.62
N THR A 262 -73.70 -86.94 36.61
CA THR A 262 -73.59 -87.98 37.64
C THR A 262 -73.33 -87.35 39.01
N ASP A 263 -74.07 -87.81 40.04
CA ASP A 263 -73.89 -87.39 41.45
C ASP A 263 -72.80 -88.20 42.18
N LEU A 264 -72.00 -88.98 41.45
CA LEU A 264 -70.94 -89.82 42.01
C LEU A 264 -69.67 -88.98 42.20
N ALA A 265 -69.08 -89.05 43.39
CA ALA A 265 -67.79 -88.42 43.64
C ALA A 265 -66.72 -89.04 42.72
N ALA A 266 -66.20 -88.24 41.79
CA ALA A 266 -65.13 -88.64 40.89
C ALA A 266 -63.76 -88.48 41.57
N GLU A 267 -62.89 -89.48 41.44
CA GLU A 267 -61.48 -89.34 41.78
C GLU A 267 -60.73 -88.61 40.65
N PRO A 268 -59.79 -87.70 40.96
CA PRO A 268 -59.04 -86.98 39.94
C PRO A 268 -58.12 -87.94 39.16
N ALA A 269 -58.46 -88.19 37.90
CA ALA A 269 -57.66 -88.99 36.97
C ALA A 269 -56.88 -88.08 35.99
N PRO A 270 -55.67 -88.48 35.56
CA PRO A 270 -54.92 -87.74 34.54
C PRO A 270 -55.68 -87.74 33.21
N LEU A 271 -55.76 -86.56 32.56
CA LEU A 271 -56.50 -86.35 31.31
C LEU A 271 -55.67 -86.66 30.04
N ASP A 272 -54.47 -87.23 30.20
CA ASP A 272 -53.58 -87.56 29.08
C ASP A 272 -54.15 -88.69 28.22
N GLY A 273 -54.28 -88.45 26.92
CA GLY A 273 -54.81 -89.44 25.97
C GLY A 273 -56.32 -89.70 26.08
N TRP A 274 -57.05 -88.95 26.94
CA TRP A 274 -58.48 -89.20 27.18
C TRP A 274 -59.30 -89.19 25.88
N ARG A 275 -58.96 -88.29 24.94
CA ARG A 275 -59.75 -88.06 23.72
C ARG A 275 -59.83 -89.32 22.88
N GLN A 276 -58.71 -90.05 22.81
CA GLN A 276 -58.64 -91.34 22.14
C GLN A 276 -59.51 -92.37 22.86
N VAL A 277 -59.42 -92.44 24.20
CA VAL A 277 -60.26 -93.35 25.00
C VAL A 277 -61.75 -93.05 24.84
N HIS A 278 -62.12 -91.78 24.74
CA HIS A 278 -63.51 -91.37 24.55
C HIS A 278 -64.04 -91.61 23.15
N ASP A 279 -63.24 -91.29 22.12
CA ASP A 279 -63.57 -91.63 20.74
C ASP A 279 -63.77 -93.16 20.63
N ASP A 280 -62.93 -93.96 21.31
CA ASP A 280 -63.09 -95.41 21.41
C ASP A 280 -64.37 -95.81 22.18
N CYS A 281 -64.71 -95.14 23.28
CA CYS A 281 -65.95 -95.38 24.04
C CYS A 281 -67.22 -95.05 23.24
N LEU A 282 -67.23 -93.91 22.52
CA LEU A 282 -68.34 -93.53 21.62
C LEU A 282 -68.44 -94.53 20.45
N ALA A 283 -67.31 -94.93 19.87
CA ALA A 283 -67.28 -95.95 18.84
C ALA A 283 -67.85 -97.28 19.36
N LEU A 284 -67.45 -97.74 20.55
CA LEU A 284 -67.99 -98.93 21.19
C LEU A 284 -69.49 -98.81 21.50
N GLN A 285 -69.95 -97.65 21.99
CA GLN A 285 -71.38 -97.42 22.25
C GLN A 285 -72.21 -97.49 20.96
N SER A 286 -71.71 -96.89 19.87
CA SER A 286 -72.36 -96.94 18.56
C SER A 286 -72.39 -98.37 17.98
N GLN A 287 -71.30 -99.14 18.16
CA GLN A 287 -71.23 -100.55 17.79
C GLN A 287 -72.25 -101.37 18.60
N TRP A 288 -72.35 -101.14 19.90
CA TRP A 288 -73.31 -101.82 20.77
C TRP A 288 -74.77 -101.50 20.39
N GLN A 289 -75.09 -100.24 20.12
CA GLN A 289 -76.42 -99.84 19.63
C GLN A 289 -76.75 -100.48 18.28
N THR A 290 -75.77 -100.54 17.37
CA THR A 290 -75.94 -101.17 16.06
C THR A 290 -76.20 -102.67 16.20
N LEU A 291 -75.45 -103.35 17.07
CA LEU A 291 -75.65 -104.77 17.37
C LEU A 291 -77.02 -105.02 18.01
N GLY A 292 -77.46 -104.16 18.94
CA GLY A 292 -78.81 -104.25 19.53
C GLY A 292 -79.93 -104.03 18.50
N GLN A 293 -79.76 -103.11 17.55
CA GLN A 293 -80.70 -102.94 16.44
C GLN A 293 -80.72 -104.16 15.53
N GLN A 294 -79.56 -104.73 15.18
CA GLN A 294 -79.48 -105.96 14.39
C GLN A 294 -80.15 -107.15 15.10
N GLU A 295 -79.95 -107.30 16.41
CA GLU A 295 -80.63 -108.31 17.21
C GLU A 295 -82.17 -108.13 17.17
N SER A 296 -82.64 -106.89 17.35
CA SER A 296 -84.08 -106.58 17.28
C SER A 296 -84.69 -106.86 15.91
N GLN A 297 -83.94 -106.60 14.84
CA GLN A 297 -84.35 -106.87 13.46
C GLN A 297 -84.36 -108.38 13.17
N GLN A 298 -83.39 -109.13 13.67
CA GLN A 298 -83.37 -110.60 13.56
C GLN A 298 -84.53 -111.22 14.36
N GLN A 299 -84.83 -110.72 15.56
CA GLN A 299 -86.00 -111.15 16.33
C GLN A 299 -87.33 -110.80 15.65
N ALA A 300 -87.40 -109.70 14.90
CA ALA A 300 -88.56 -109.34 14.10
C ALA A 300 -88.71 -110.18 12.82
N GLN A 301 -87.62 -110.69 12.24
CA GLN A 301 -87.64 -111.62 11.10
C GLN A 301 -87.95 -113.08 11.49
N LEU A 302 -87.80 -113.43 12.78
CA LEU A 302 -88.13 -114.74 13.35
C LEU A 302 -89.60 -114.85 13.83
N LYS A 303 -90.41 -113.79 13.67
CA LYS A 303 -91.86 -113.75 13.95
C LYS A 303 -92.67 -113.69 12.66
#